data_AF-A0A6J0IN20-F1
#
_entry.id   AF-A0A6J0IN20-F1
#
_cell.length_a   1.000
_cell.length_b   1.000
_cell.length_c   1.000
_cell.angle_alpha   90.00
_cell.angle_beta   90.00
_cell.angle_gamma   90.00
#
_symmetry.space_group_name_H-M   'P 1'
#
loop_
_entity.id
_entity.type
_entity.pdbx_description
1 polymer ?
#
loop_
_entity_poly.entity_id
_entity_poly.type
_entity_poly.pdbx_seq_one_letter_code
_entity_poly.pdbx_strand_id
1 'polypeptide(L)'
;MEASPRSLHMRYPPWATQRCPRRSCGPPAFLTAHAYDAPSRWRNREGAAPSLGRLWVRDPLRPVGGRTDPLSCPRVAPLNVSPRVSPPREAEGFSPCQAPTLQTKVFQYRLWDVNQKSLYLRDDQLLAGHLQGANAALEEKVFWVPNRAFEPTRLPVILGIRNGTRCLASPPKNSTTPALQLQAVDIRELPHTGEASAAFTFFRSYKDGLWRFESAANPGWFLCTSARGHQPLALSRSHDATHLLDFYFQLC
;
A
#
# COMPACT_ATOMS: atom_id res chain seq x y z
N MET A 1 5.53 60.89 9.27
CA MET A 1 6.81 60.36 8.76
C MET A 1 6.81 58.87 9.02
N GLU A 2 6.44 58.10 8.00
CA GLU A 2 6.56 56.64 7.97
C GLU A 2 8.02 56.23 7.83
N ALA A 3 8.41 55.12 8.47
CA ALA A 3 9.63 54.40 8.14
C ALA A 3 9.34 52.90 8.01
N SER A 4 9.55 52.42 6.79
CA SER A 4 9.40 51.07 6.26
C SER A 4 10.42 50.06 6.83
N PRO A 5 10.10 48.74 6.89
CA PRO A 5 10.98 47.73 7.47
C PRO A 5 12.02 47.19 6.47
N ARG A 6 13.25 46.97 6.96
CA ARG A 6 14.37 46.37 6.21
C ARG A 6 14.24 44.85 6.13
N SER A 7 14.35 44.32 4.91
CA SER A 7 14.47 42.89 4.59
C SER A 7 15.76 42.27 5.14
N LEU A 8 15.66 41.10 5.79
CA LEU A 8 16.79 40.23 6.09
C LEU A 8 17.05 39.27 4.91
N HIS A 9 18.23 39.39 4.31
CA HIS A 9 18.80 38.37 3.42
C HIS A 9 19.36 37.21 4.26
N MET A 10 18.78 36.03 4.08
CA MET A 10 19.30 34.77 4.64
C MET A 10 20.49 34.32 3.78
N ARG A 11 21.71 34.46 4.31
CA ARG A 11 22.92 33.86 3.75
C ARG A 11 23.16 32.50 4.42
N TYR A 12 23.15 31.43 3.66
CA TYR A 12 23.69 30.13 4.10
C TYR A 12 25.22 30.12 3.96
N PRO A 13 25.98 29.61 4.95
CA PRO A 13 27.34 29.19 4.73
C PRO A 13 27.45 27.64 4.50
N PRO A 14 28.42 27.20 3.69
CA PRO A 14 28.68 25.79 3.34
C PRO A 14 29.70 25.14 4.29
N TRP A 15 30.17 23.91 3.99
CA TRP A 15 31.29 23.13 4.58
C TRP A 15 31.03 22.50 5.97
N ALA A 16 31.50 21.30 6.35
CA ALA A 16 32.14 20.19 5.66
C ALA A 16 32.02 18.92 6.53
N THR A 17 32.30 17.79 5.88
CA THR A 17 32.91 16.57 6.41
C THR A 17 33.71 16.73 7.72
N GLN A 18 33.36 15.95 8.74
CA GLN A 18 34.29 15.55 9.80
C GLN A 18 34.06 14.12 10.29
N ARG A 19 35.18 13.44 10.47
CA ARG A 19 35.35 12.00 10.78
C ARG A 19 34.90 11.67 12.20
N CYS A 20 34.39 10.45 12.36
CA CYS A 20 34.17 9.79 13.65
C CYS A 20 35.47 9.61 14.46
N PRO A 21 35.45 9.88 15.78
CA PRO A 21 36.35 9.25 16.72
C PRO A 21 35.65 8.10 17.44
N ARG A 22 36.27 6.91 17.40
CA ARG A 22 36.03 5.85 18.40
C ARG A 22 36.50 6.36 19.77
N ARG A 23 35.65 6.26 20.80
CA ARG A 23 36.02 5.75 22.13
C ARG A 23 34.78 5.54 23.02
N SER A 24 34.81 4.38 23.64
CA SER A 24 34.00 3.84 24.72
C SER A 24 33.96 4.73 25.98
N CYS A 25 32.77 4.91 26.56
CA CYS A 25 32.54 5.12 27.99
C CYS A 25 31.17 4.51 28.36
N GLY A 26 31.11 3.83 29.52
CA GLY A 26 29.99 3.03 30.01
C GLY A 26 28.74 3.81 30.46
N PRO A 27 27.75 3.10 31.05
CA PRO A 27 26.37 3.58 31.18
C PRO A 27 26.19 4.49 32.40
N PRO A 28 25.26 5.46 32.37
CA PRO A 28 24.72 6.03 33.60
C PRO A 28 23.54 5.22 34.13
N ALA A 29 23.49 5.22 35.46
CA ALA A 29 22.62 4.44 36.31
C ALA A 29 21.14 4.84 36.29
N PHE A 30 20.34 3.90 36.78
CA PHE A 30 18.96 3.98 37.23
C PHE A 30 18.56 5.33 37.83
N LEU A 31 17.44 5.88 37.33
CA LEU A 31 16.55 6.74 38.11
C LEU A 31 15.11 6.26 37.94
N THR A 32 14.48 6.17 39.10
CA THR A 32 13.17 5.61 39.43
C THR A 32 11.97 6.36 38.85
N ALA A 33 10.89 5.60 38.70
CA ALA A 33 9.57 6.01 38.24
C ALA A 33 8.94 7.12 39.10
N HIS A 34 8.23 8.03 38.43
CA HIS A 34 7.14 8.78 39.02
C HIS A 34 5.85 8.46 38.27
N ALA A 35 4.91 7.85 38.99
CA ALA A 35 3.54 7.66 38.60
C ALA A 35 2.83 9.02 38.51
N TYR A 36 2.10 9.25 37.42
CA TYR A 36 1.09 10.30 37.37
C TYR A 36 -0.29 9.65 37.54
N ASP A 37 -0.90 9.97 38.68
CA ASP A 37 -2.28 9.65 39.00
C ASP A 37 -3.26 10.38 38.07
N ALA A 38 -4.26 9.64 37.61
CA ALA A 38 -5.40 10.15 36.86
C ALA A 38 -6.50 10.64 37.83
N PRO A 39 -7.18 11.76 37.56
CA PRO A 39 -8.39 12.09 38.29
C PRO A 39 -9.62 11.45 37.62
N SER A 40 -10.24 10.53 38.36
CA SER A 40 -11.58 10.02 38.17
C SER A 40 -12.65 11.07 38.48
N ARG A 41 -13.62 11.30 37.57
CA ARG A 41 -15.04 11.61 37.86
C ARG A 41 -15.80 11.98 36.59
N TRP A 42 -16.64 11.09 36.08
CA TRP A 42 -17.91 11.46 35.44
C TRP A 42 -18.92 10.36 35.75
N ARG A 43 -19.91 10.70 36.59
CA ARG A 43 -21.09 9.89 36.90
C ARG A 43 -22.31 10.66 36.39
N ASN A 44 -23.07 9.97 35.55
CA ASN A 44 -24.47 10.08 35.14
C ASN A 44 -25.27 11.36 35.48
N ARG A 45 -25.97 11.87 34.46
CA ARG A 45 -27.36 12.32 34.64
C ARG A 45 -28.21 12.00 33.41
N GLU A 46 -29.21 11.16 33.65
CA GLU A 46 -30.41 10.95 32.83
C GLU A 46 -31.24 12.25 32.79
N GLY A 47 -32.02 12.43 31.71
CA GLY A 47 -32.95 13.55 31.60
C GLY A 47 -33.72 13.62 30.28
N ALA A 48 -34.77 12.80 30.20
CA ALA A 48 -36.09 13.09 29.62
C ALA A 48 -36.26 13.57 28.15
N ALA A 49 -37.02 12.77 27.39
CA ALA A 49 -37.89 13.21 26.30
C ALA A 49 -39.19 13.84 26.85
N PRO A 50 -39.92 14.65 26.05
CA PRO A 50 -41.17 14.17 25.43
C PRO A 50 -41.30 14.66 23.96
N SER A 51 -41.61 13.80 22.97
CA SER A 51 -42.93 13.32 22.51
C SER A 51 -43.87 14.38 21.88
N LEU A 52 -44.15 14.18 20.58
CA LEU A 52 -45.47 14.16 19.89
C LEU A 52 -45.60 15.04 18.62
N GLY A 53 -46.13 14.41 17.56
CA GLY A 53 -46.67 15.07 16.36
C GLY A 53 -46.37 14.30 15.06
N ARG A 54 -46.91 13.08 14.87
CA ARG A 54 -47.98 12.74 13.89
C ARG A 54 -47.79 13.36 12.49
N LEU A 55 -47.40 12.54 11.51
CA LEU A 55 -48.28 11.84 10.52
C LEU A 55 -48.87 12.77 9.47
N TRP A 56 -48.42 12.64 8.21
CA TRP A 56 -49.29 12.54 7.04
C TRP A 56 -48.63 11.68 5.95
N VAL A 57 -49.37 10.65 5.57
CA VAL A 57 -49.18 9.79 4.40
C VAL A 57 -49.66 10.55 3.16
N ARG A 58 -48.99 10.38 2.00
CA ARG A 58 -49.58 10.07 0.69
C ARG A 58 -48.54 10.15 -0.46
N ASP A 59 -48.14 8.99 -0.95
CA ASP A 59 -48.07 8.69 -2.39
C ASP A 59 -49.51 8.47 -2.93
N PRO A 60 -49.81 8.35 -4.26
CA PRO A 60 -48.92 8.17 -5.42
C PRO A 60 -49.31 9.02 -6.66
N LEU A 61 -48.56 8.91 -7.78
CA LEU A 61 -49.06 8.43 -9.09
C LEU A 61 -48.01 8.53 -10.22
N ARG A 62 -47.98 7.47 -11.04
CA ARG A 62 -47.23 7.29 -12.30
C ARG A 62 -47.80 8.15 -13.45
N PRO A 63 -47.09 8.24 -14.59
CA PRO A 63 -47.51 7.53 -15.81
C PRO A 63 -46.37 6.67 -16.42
N VAL A 64 -46.63 5.46 -16.95
CA VAL A 64 -46.98 5.11 -18.35
C VAL A 64 -45.98 5.74 -19.34
N GLY A 65 -45.16 5.03 -20.13
CA GLY A 65 -45.34 3.76 -20.83
C GLY A 65 -45.16 4.06 -22.33
N GLY A 66 -44.14 3.48 -22.98
CA GLY A 66 -43.90 3.68 -24.42
C GLY A 66 -42.64 3.00 -24.94
N ARG A 67 -42.74 1.70 -25.23
CA ARG A 67 -41.83 0.98 -26.13
C ARG A 67 -42.39 1.10 -27.56
N THR A 68 -41.53 1.31 -28.55
CA THR A 68 -41.72 0.82 -29.93
C THR A 68 -40.39 0.88 -30.69
N ASP A 69 -39.93 -0.29 -31.07
CA ASP A 69 -39.08 -0.67 -32.22
C ASP A 69 -39.66 -2.05 -32.64
N PRO A 70 -39.45 -2.64 -33.84
CA PRO A 70 -38.68 -2.21 -35.03
C PRO A 70 -39.42 -2.45 -36.39
N LEU A 71 -38.94 -1.87 -37.49
CA LEU A 71 -39.20 -2.35 -38.88
C LEU A 71 -37.91 -2.07 -39.69
N SER A 72 -37.07 -3.06 -40.00
CA SER A 72 -37.14 -4.06 -41.09
C SER A 72 -37.05 -3.50 -42.52
N CYS A 73 -35.98 -3.91 -43.21
CA CYS A 73 -35.53 -3.54 -44.56
C CYS A 73 -36.42 -4.08 -45.71
N PRO A 74 -36.10 -3.69 -46.96
CA PRO A 74 -35.50 -4.65 -47.91
C PRO A 74 -34.24 -4.04 -48.57
N ARG A 75 -33.06 -4.69 -48.59
CA ARG A 75 -32.60 -5.86 -49.37
C ARG A 75 -32.74 -5.67 -50.89
N VAL A 76 -31.69 -5.12 -51.50
CA VAL A 76 -31.38 -5.29 -52.94
C VAL A 76 -30.19 -6.25 -53.04
N ALA A 77 -30.33 -7.26 -53.89
CA ALA A 77 -29.35 -8.32 -54.16
C ALA A 77 -28.49 -7.98 -55.41
N PRO A 78 -27.41 -8.73 -55.69
CA PRO A 78 -26.14 -8.18 -56.17
C PRO A 78 -25.94 -8.25 -57.69
N LEU A 79 -25.04 -7.41 -58.21
CA LEU A 79 -24.39 -7.62 -59.51
C LEU A 79 -22.88 -7.81 -59.31
N ASN A 80 -22.54 -9.09 -59.20
CA ASN A 80 -21.49 -9.85 -59.87
C ASN A 80 -20.19 -9.19 -60.43
N VAL A 81 -19.12 -9.96 -60.25
CA VAL A 81 -17.83 -10.06 -60.99
C VAL A 81 -16.70 -9.07 -60.66
N SER A 82 -15.77 -9.55 -59.83
CA SER A 82 -14.34 -9.19 -59.88
C SER A 82 -13.62 -9.90 -61.04
N PRO A 83 -12.46 -9.40 -61.46
CA PRO A 83 -11.26 -10.23 -61.41
C PRO A 83 -10.29 -9.68 -60.36
N ARG A 84 -9.90 -10.57 -59.43
CA ARG A 84 -8.90 -10.28 -58.40
C ARG A 84 -7.53 -10.09 -59.07
N VAL A 85 -6.98 -8.90 -58.93
CA VAL A 85 -5.54 -8.71 -58.96
C VAL A 85 -4.99 -9.37 -57.69
N SER A 86 -4.10 -10.34 -57.87
CA SER A 86 -3.39 -11.00 -56.78
C SER A 86 -2.62 -9.95 -55.96
N PRO A 87 -2.74 -9.91 -54.63
CA PRO A 87 -1.84 -9.08 -53.82
C PRO A 87 -0.43 -9.66 -53.90
N PRO A 88 0.63 -8.81 -53.89
CA PRO A 88 1.98 -9.30 -53.77
C PRO A 88 2.13 -10.00 -52.40
N ARG A 89 2.89 -11.10 -52.40
CA ARG A 89 3.25 -11.86 -51.19
C ARG A 89 3.79 -10.91 -50.13
N GLU A 90 3.05 -10.74 -49.04
CA GLU A 90 3.60 -10.14 -47.83
C GLU A 90 4.79 -10.98 -47.38
N ALA A 91 5.91 -10.30 -47.15
CA ALA A 91 7.12 -10.91 -46.66
C ALA A 91 6.90 -11.41 -45.23
N GLU A 92 6.87 -12.72 -45.07
CA GLU A 92 7.20 -13.41 -43.82
C GLU A 92 8.57 -12.89 -43.34
N GLY A 93 8.59 -12.09 -42.28
CA GLY A 93 9.85 -11.55 -41.77
C GLY A 93 9.76 -10.38 -40.81
N PHE A 94 8.68 -10.18 -40.07
CA PHE A 94 8.74 -9.35 -38.87
C PHE A 94 9.11 -10.22 -37.68
N SER A 95 10.41 -10.48 -37.51
CA SER A 95 10.91 -10.82 -36.17
C SER A 95 10.63 -9.61 -35.27
N PRO A 96 9.83 -9.75 -34.21
CA PRO A 96 9.64 -8.65 -33.28
C PRO A 96 11.01 -8.32 -32.68
N CYS A 97 11.45 -7.09 -32.86
CA CYS A 97 12.61 -6.56 -32.16
C CYS A 97 12.39 -6.79 -30.67
N GLN A 98 13.07 -7.76 -30.08
CA GLN A 98 13.11 -7.92 -28.64
C GLN A 98 13.85 -6.69 -28.10
N ALA A 99 13.08 -5.66 -27.77
CA ALA A 99 13.58 -4.57 -26.95
C ALA A 99 14.14 -5.21 -25.66
N PRO A 100 15.35 -4.84 -25.22
CA PRO A 100 15.90 -5.37 -23.99
C PRO A 100 14.88 -5.11 -22.88
N THR A 101 14.38 -6.17 -22.25
CA THR A 101 13.52 -6.06 -21.08
C THR A 101 14.27 -5.22 -20.06
N LEU A 102 13.74 -4.03 -19.79
CA LEU A 102 14.32 -3.05 -18.88
C LEU A 102 14.45 -3.73 -17.51
N GLN A 103 15.67 -4.09 -17.11
CA GLN A 103 15.89 -4.90 -15.92
C GLN A 103 15.43 -4.13 -14.68
N THR A 104 14.34 -4.58 -14.06
CA THR A 104 13.83 -3.99 -12.82
C THR A 104 14.81 -4.26 -11.68
N LYS A 105 15.44 -3.20 -11.16
CA LYS A 105 16.32 -3.30 -9.99
C LYS A 105 15.50 -3.65 -8.75
N VAL A 106 15.83 -4.78 -8.13
CA VAL A 106 15.23 -5.25 -6.89
C VAL A 106 16.12 -4.87 -5.71
N PHE A 107 15.50 -4.35 -4.65
CA PHE A 107 16.19 -3.93 -3.43
C PHE A 107 15.91 -4.91 -2.30
N GLN A 108 16.93 -5.29 -1.53
CA GLN A 108 16.80 -6.21 -0.38
C GLN A 108 16.91 -5.45 0.94
N TYR A 109 15.88 -5.59 1.78
CA TYR A 109 15.70 -4.81 3.01
C TYR A 109 15.30 -5.72 4.18
N ARG A 110 15.53 -5.20 5.39
CA ARG A 110 14.94 -5.69 6.64
C ARG A 110 13.67 -4.89 6.92
N LEU A 111 12.66 -5.57 7.46
CA LEU A 111 11.40 -4.96 7.89
C LEU A 111 11.03 -5.52 9.26
N TRP A 112 10.92 -4.66 10.26
CA TRP A 112 10.51 -5.03 11.62
C TRP A 112 9.70 -3.92 12.26
N ASP A 113 8.82 -4.29 13.20
CA ASP A 113 7.93 -3.33 13.84
C ASP A 113 8.58 -2.58 15.01
N VAL A 114 7.89 -1.56 15.52
CA VAL A 114 8.33 -0.76 16.68
C VAL A 114 8.61 -1.58 17.95
N ASN A 115 7.98 -2.75 18.09
CA ASN A 115 8.21 -3.67 19.20
C ASN A 115 9.36 -4.65 18.91
N GLN A 116 10.19 -4.39 17.90
CA GLN A 116 11.33 -5.22 17.52
C GLN A 116 10.95 -6.64 17.03
N LYS A 117 9.71 -6.85 16.57
CA LYS A 117 9.32 -8.11 15.94
C LYS A 117 9.71 -8.09 14.47
N SER A 118 10.54 -9.05 14.10
CA SER A 118 10.95 -9.28 12.72
C SER A 118 10.01 -10.24 12.01
N LEU A 119 9.96 -10.15 10.68
CA LEU A 119 9.18 -11.08 9.88
C LEU A 119 9.92 -12.40 9.68
N TYR A 120 9.18 -13.52 9.69
CA TYR A 120 9.68 -14.83 9.30
C TYR A 120 8.55 -15.63 8.63
N LEU A 121 8.92 -16.57 7.76
CA LEU A 121 7.96 -17.41 7.06
C LEU A 121 7.68 -18.70 7.84
N ARG A 122 6.40 -19.04 8.04
CA ARG A 122 5.95 -20.33 8.58
C ARG A 122 4.59 -20.67 7.96
N ASP A 123 4.41 -21.93 7.55
CA ASP A 123 3.15 -22.45 7.01
C ASP A 123 2.55 -21.54 5.92
N ASP A 124 3.40 -21.07 5.01
CA ASP A 124 3.03 -20.17 3.91
C ASP A 124 2.54 -18.76 4.30
N GLN A 125 2.72 -18.38 5.57
CA GLN A 125 2.36 -17.08 6.09
C GLN A 125 3.60 -16.33 6.61
N LEU A 126 3.60 -15.01 6.41
CA LEU A 126 4.57 -14.13 7.07
C LEU A 126 4.05 -13.82 8.47
N LEU A 127 4.82 -14.19 9.49
CA LEU A 127 4.51 -13.93 10.89
C LEU A 127 5.49 -12.91 11.45
N ALA A 128 5.06 -12.14 12.46
CA ALA A 128 5.92 -11.20 13.18
C ALA A 128 6.27 -11.76 14.57
N GLY A 129 7.56 -11.93 14.88
CA GLY A 129 8.01 -12.45 16.16
C GLY A 129 9.36 -11.90 16.60
N HIS A 130 9.67 -12.06 17.89
CA HIS A 130 11.01 -11.79 18.40
C HIS A 130 11.92 -12.96 18.04
N LEU A 131 12.88 -12.72 17.14
CA LEU A 131 13.84 -13.73 16.70
C LEU A 131 15.15 -13.51 17.45
N GLN A 132 15.57 -14.51 18.23
CA GLN A 132 16.78 -14.45 19.06
C GLN A 132 17.56 -15.75 18.95
N GLY A 133 18.87 -15.68 19.22
CA GLY A 133 19.78 -16.83 19.15
C GLY A 133 19.74 -17.50 17.78
N ALA A 134 19.62 -18.82 17.76
CA ALA A 134 19.55 -19.60 16.52
C ALA A 134 18.36 -19.20 15.61
N ASN A 135 17.25 -18.71 16.19
CA ASN A 135 16.07 -18.31 15.43
C ASN A 135 16.28 -16.99 14.66
N ALA A 136 17.34 -16.23 14.93
CA ALA A 136 17.66 -15.02 14.16
C ALA A 136 17.90 -15.34 12.67
N ALA A 137 18.36 -16.56 12.36
CA ALA A 137 18.53 -17.02 10.98
C ALA A 137 17.20 -17.22 10.22
N LEU A 138 16.06 -17.25 10.92
CA LEU A 138 14.73 -17.35 10.31
C LEU A 138 14.19 -16.01 9.79
N GLU A 139 14.86 -14.89 10.07
CA GLU A 139 14.42 -13.57 9.62
C GLU A 139 14.28 -13.54 8.09
N GLU A 140 13.05 -13.33 7.62
CA GLU A 140 12.77 -13.22 6.20
C GLU A 140 13.08 -11.79 5.73
N LYS A 141 13.94 -11.68 4.71
CA LYS A 141 14.25 -10.39 4.08
C LYS A 141 13.14 -10.00 3.13
N VAL A 142 12.82 -8.71 3.12
CA VAL A 142 11.83 -8.13 2.22
C VAL A 142 12.54 -7.55 1.01
N PHE A 143 12.10 -7.97 -0.17
CA PHE A 143 12.52 -7.46 -1.45
C PHE A 143 11.48 -6.46 -1.95
N TRP A 144 11.91 -5.38 -2.60
CA TRP A 144 10.96 -4.42 -3.14
C TRP A 144 11.43 -3.80 -4.46
N VAL A 145 10.46 -3.32 -5.22
CA VAL A 145 10.64 -2.55 -6.46
C VAL A 145 9.68 -1.36 -6.47
N PRO A 146 10.04 -0.22 -7.07
CA PRO A 146 9.08 0.85 -7.32
C PRO A 146 8.07 0.41 -8.39
N ASN A 147 6.81 0.83 -8.25
CA ASN A 147 5.79 0.57 -9.27
C ASN A 147 5.39 1.87 -9.99
N ARG A 148 5.94 2.06 -11.20
CA ARG A 148 5.75 3.29 -11.98
C ARG A 148 4.39 3.41 -12.67
N ALA A 149 3.53 2.40 -12.56
CA ALA A 149 2.15 2.49 -13.04
C ALA A 149 1.34 3.54 -12.26
N PHE A 150 1.66 3.73 -10.97
CA PHE A 150 0.96 4.64 -10.07
C PHE A 150 1.71 5.96 -9.89
N GLU A 151 1.02 6.95 -9.32
CA GLU A 151 1.56 8.30 -9.11
C GLU A 151 2.87 8.28 -8.28
N PRO A 152 4.01 8.75 -8.85
CA PRO A 152 5.32 8.64 -8.18
C PRO A 152 5.41 9.38 -6.84
N THR A 153 4.65 10.46 -6.67
CA THR A 153 4.58 11.27 -5.44
C THR A 153 4.05 10.49 -4.24
N ARG A 154 3.24 9.45 -4.50
CA ARG A 154 2.70 8.55 -3.48
C ARG A 154 3.65 7.41 -3.10
N LEU A 155 4.83 7.35 -3.72
CA LEU A 155 5.86 6.35 -3.46
C LEU A 155 5.32 4.89 -3.54
N PRO A 156 4.74 4.48 -4.69
CA PRO A 156 4.23 3.13 -4.88
C PRO A 156 5.36 2.10 -4.92
N VAL A 157 5.21 1.03 -4.14
CA VAL A 157 6.14 -0.10 -4.09
C VAL A 157 5.40 -1.42 -4.17
N ILE A 158 6.05 -2.43 -4.73
CA ILE A 158 5.66 -3.83 -4.57
C ILE A 158 6.64 -4.47 -3.61
N LEU A 159 6.14 -5.30 -2.71
CA LEU A 159 6.90 -5.99 -1.68
C LEU A 159 6.84 -7.50 -1.92
N GLY A 160 7.96 -8.19 -1.73
CA GLY A 160 8.06 -9.64 -1.84
C GLY A 160 9.09 -10.24 -0.90
N ILE A 161 9.12 -11.55 -0.85
CA ILE A 161 10.05 -12.37 -0.06
C ILE A 161 10.71 -13.40 -0.97
N ARG A 162 11.59 -14.25 -0.42
CA ARG A 162 12.24 -15.33 -1.19
C ARG A 162 12.88 -14.81 -2.50
N ASN A 163 13.70 -13.77 -2.39
CA ASN A 163 14.37 -13.10 -3.51
C ASN A 163 13.40 -12.52 -4.57
N GLY A 164 12.20 -12.14 -4.14
CA GLY A 164 11.17 -11.55 -4.99
C GLY A 164 10.35 -12.57 -5.78
N THR A 165 10.47 -13.88 -5.50
CA THR A 165 9.67 -14.92 -6.18
C THR A 165 8.25 -15.04 -5.63
N ARG A 166 7.98 -14.40 -4.49
CA ARG A 166 6.66 -14.37 -3.86
C ARG A 166 6.33 -12.97 -3.38
N CYS A 167 5.20 -12.43 -3.80
CA CYS A 167 4.82 -11.05 -3.54
C CYS A 167 3.66 -10.96 -2.55
N LEU A 168 3.68 -9.91 -1.72
CA LEU A 168 2.55 -9.54 -0.89
C LEU A 168 1.42 -9.01 -1.77
N ALA A 169 0.24 -9.58 -1.59
CA ALA A 169 -0.97 -9.19 -2.29
C ALA A 169 -2.06 -8.83 -1.27
N SER A 170 -2.73 -7.73 -1.56
CA SER A 170 -3.95 -7.23 -0.94
C SER A 170 -4.99 -7.07 -2.06
N PRO A 171 -5.65 -8.16 -2.49
CA PRO A 171 -6.66 -8.08 -3.53
C PRO A 171 -7.82 -7.15 -3.13
N PRO A 172 -8.52 -6.53 -4.09
CA PRO A 172 -9.70 -5.72 -3.79
C PRO A 172 -10.67 -6.47 -2.88
N LYS A 173 -11.08 -5.79 -1.82
CA LYS A 173 -11.88 -6.35 -0.75
C LYS A 173 -13.24 -6.86 -1.25
N ASN A 174 -13.55 -8.11 -0.93
CA ASN A 174 -14.89 -8.71 -1.08
C ASN A 174 -15.65 -8.85 0.26
N SER A 175 -15.03 -8.47 1.39
CA SER A 175 -15.53 -8.70 2.76
C SER A 175 -15.39 -7.45 3.67
N THR A 176 -15.52 -7.58 4.99
CA THR A 176 -15.34 -6.46 5.95
C THR A 176 -13.87 -6.11 6.23
N THR A 177 -12.94 -7.03 6.00
CA THR A 177 -11.49 -6.83 6.18
C THR A 177 -10.75 -7.45 4.99
N PRO A 178 -9.96 -6.69 4.22
CA PRO A 178 -9.20 -7.24 3.10
C PRO A 178 -8.18 -8.28 3.60
N ALA A 179 -8.02 -9.36 2.84
CA ALA A 179 -7.02 -10.37 3.13
C ALA A 179 -5.64 -9.91 2.65
N LEU A 180 -4.61 -10.19 3.44
CA LEU A 180 -3.22 -10.14 3.00
C LEU A 180 -2.75 -11.56 2.67
N GLN A 181 -2.13 -11.74 1.52
CA GLN A 181 -1.73 -13.06 1.00
C GLN A 181 -0.34 -12.99 0.39
N LEU A 182 0.33 -14.14 0.36
CA LEU A 182 1.54 -14.34 -0.42
C LEU A 182 1.20 -15.09 -1.71
N GLN A 183 1.50 -14.48 -2.86
CA GLN A 183 1.29 -15.13 -4.16
C GLN A 183 2.63 -15.43 -4.83
N ALA A 184 2.73 -16.58 -5.50
CA ALA A 184 3.92 -17.00 -6.23
C ALA A 184 3.99 -16.29 -7.60
N VAL A 185 4.49 -15.05 -7.58
CA VAL A 185 4.66 -14.17 -8.74
C VAL A 185 5.99 -13.43 -8.58
N ASP A 186 6.76 -13.30 -9.67
CA ASP A 186 8.03 -12.57 -9.64
C ASP A 186 7.78 -11.06 -9.53
N ILE A 187 8.41 -10.45 -8.53
CA ILE A 187 8.35 -9.02 -8.23
C ILE A 187 8.79 -8.14 -9.41
N ARG A 188 9.63 -8.66 -10.30
CA ARG A 188 10.16 -7.93 -11.47
C ARG A 188 9.13 -7.82 -12.58
N GLU A 189 8.15 -8.72 -12.65
CA GLU A 189 7.14 -8.77 -13.70
C GLU A 189 5.98 -7.81 -13.40
N LEU A 190 5.59 -7.71 -12.13
CA LEU A 190 4.42 -6.94 -11.68
C LEU A 190 4.41 -5.46 -12.13
N PRO A 191 5.52 -4.68 -12.08
CA PRO A 191 5.53 -3.30 -12.57
C PRO A 191 5.17 -3.13 -14.05
N HIS A 192 5.32 -4.18 -14.86
CA HIS A 192 5.00 -4.15 -16.29
C HIS A 192 3.52 -4.42 -16.59
N THR A 193 2.73 -4.81 -15.58
CA THR A 193 1.30 -5.11 -15.74
C THR A 193 0.38 -3.87 -15.60
N GLY A 194 0.96 -2.68 -15.42
CA GLY A 194 0.20 -1.44 -15.29
C GLY A 194 -0.72 -1.44 -14.06
N GLU A 195 -1.91 -0.85 -14.19
CA GLU A 195 -2.91 -0.75 -13.11
C GLU A 195 -3.36 -2.12 -12.55
N ALA A 196 -3.23 -3.21 -13.31
CA ALA A 196 -3.56 -4.55 -12.84
C ALA A 196 -2.71 -4.99 -11.63
N SER A 197 -1.54 -4.38 -11.44
CA SER A 197 -0.68 -4.59 -10.25
C SER A 197 -1.18 -3.91 -8.97
N ALA A 198 -2.34 -3.24 -8.98
CA ALA A 198 -2.91 -2.57 -7.80
C ALA A 198 -3.00 -3.49 -6.58
N ALA A 199 -3.37 -4.77 -6.79
CA ALA A 199 -3.47 -5.76 -5.73
C ALA A 199 -2.12 -6.06 -5.04
N PHE A 200 -0.99 -5.77 -5.69
CA PHE A 200 0.35 -6.02 -5.17
C PHE A 200 1.07 -4.74 -4.72
N THR A 201 0.41 -3.60 -4.89
CA THR A 201 1.04 -2.29 -4.71
C THR A 201 0.68 -1.71 -3.36
N PHE A 202 1.68 -1.16 -2.68
CA PHE A 202 1.56 -0.42 -1.44
C PHE A 202 2.17 0.96 -1.60
N PHE A 203 1.50 1.99 -1.10
CA PHE A 203 2.05 3.33 -0.98
C PHE A 203 2.82 3.43 0.33
N ARG A 204 4.12 3.69 0.25
CA ARG A 204 4.92 3.89 1.47
C ARG A 204 4.89 5.35 1.89
N SER A 205 4.71 5.59 3.18
CA SER A 205 4.86 6.91 3.78
C SER A 205 5.84 6.84 4.94
N TYR A 206 6.52 7.96 5.20
CA TYR A 206 7.52 8.06 6.26
C TYR A 206 7.13 9.15 7.23
N LYS A 207 7.11 8.82 8.53
CA LYS A 207 6.78 9.74 9.60
C LYS A 207 7.55 9.35 10.86
N ASP A 208 8.15 10.33 11.53
CA ASP A 208 8.80 10.16 12.84
C ASP A 208 9.84 9.01 12.90
N GLY A 209 10.59 8.80 11.82
CA GLY A 209 11.59 7.71 11.77
C GLY A 209 11.08 6.36 11.26
N LEU A 210 9.78 6.25 11.01
CA LEU A 210 9.07 5.00 10.79
C LEU A 210 8.34 5.01 9.44
N TRP A 211 8.17 3.83 8.87
CA TRP A 211 7.50 3.60 7.60
C TRP A 211 6.15 2.95 7.80
N ARG A 212 5.17 3.36 6.99
CA ARG A 212 3.86 2.73 6.84
C ARG A 212 3.62 2.37 5.39
N PHE A 213 2.85 1.31 5.17
CA PHE A 213 2.58 0.78 3.83
C PHE A 213 1.07 0.64 3.65
N GLU A 214 0.45 1.55 2.90
CA GLU A 214 -0.97 1.55 2.60
C GLU A 214 -1.26 0.73 1.34
N SER A 215 -2.26 -0.14 1.35
CA SER A 215 -2.67 -0.93 0.19
C SER A 215 -3.26 -0.05 -0.92
N ALA A 216 -2.75 -0.14 -2.14
CA ALA A 216 -3.29 0.60 -3.27
C ALA A 216 -4.69 0.14 -3.68
N ALA A 217 -4.94 -1.18 -3.69
CA ALA A 217 -6.26 -1.75 -3.98
C ALA A 217 -7.28 -1.58 -2.85
N ASN A 218 -6.86 -1.19 -1.64
CA ASN A 218 -7.72 -1.06 -0.46
C ASN A 218 -7.33 0.20 0.34
N PRO A 219 -7.69 1.40 -0.14
CA PRO A 219 -7.32 2.66 0.52
C PRO A 219 -7.73 2.70 2.00
N GLY A 220 -6.88 3.29 2.84
CA GLY A 220 -7.01 3.36 4.29
C GLY A 220 -6.60 2.09 5.04
N TRP A 221 -6.25 0.99 4.35
CA TRP A 221 -5.74 -0.23 4.96
C TRP A 221 -4.22 -0.30 4.86
N PHE A 222 -3.57 -0.47 6.00
CA PHE A 222 -2.12 -0.48 6.12
C PHE A 222 -1.62 -1.85 6.54
N LEU A 223 -0.42 -2.23 6.09
CA LEU A 223 0.29 -3.36 6.69
C LEU A 223 0.37 -3.18 8.19
N CYS A 224 0.10 -4.25 8.93
CA CYS A 224 0.16 -4.24 10.37
C CYS A 224 0.68 -5.56 10.94
N THR A 225 1.31 -5.46 12.10
CA THR A 225 1.58 -6.61 12.97
C THR A 225 0.68 -6.55 14.19
N SER A 226 0.39 -7.71 14.78
CA SER A 226 -0.26 -7.73 16.09
C SER A 226 0.71 -7.28 17.18
N ALA A 227 0.18 -6.69 18.25
CA ALA A 227 0.90 -6.53 19.51
C ALA A 227 1.32 -7.89 20.11
N ARG A 228 0.55 -8.96 19.84
CA ARG A 228 0.90 -10.33 20.22
C ARG A 228 1.99 -10.86 19.29
N GLY A 229 2.93 -11.63 19.86
CA GLY A 229 3.98 -12.30 19.10
C GLY A 229 3.42 -13.43 18.23
N HIS A 230 4.16 -13.74 17.16
CA HIS A 230 3.91 -14.86 16.25
C HIS A 230 2.52 -14.85 15.61
N GLN A 231 1.97 -13.65 15.37
CA GLN A 231 0.76 -13.50 14.59
C GLN A 231 1.10 -13.21 13.12
N PRO A 232 0.23 -13.60 12.18
CA PRO A 232 0.38 -13.24 10.78
C PRO A 232 0.45 -11.73 10.57
N LEU A 233 1.26 -11.31 9.59
CA LEU A 233 1.20 -9.98 9.01
C LEU A 233 -0.19 -9.79 8.38
N ALA A 234 -0.80 -8.65 8.62
CA ALA A 234 -2.18 -8.39 8.24
C ALA A 234 -2.37 -6.97 7.70
N LEU A 235 -3.63 -6.60 7.49
CA LEU A 235 -4.05 -5.25 7.15
C LEU A 235 -4.95 -4.69 8.25
N SER A 236 -4.72 -3.44 8.65
CA SER A 236 -5.59 -2.72 9.57
C SER A 236 -5.79 -1.26 9.15
N ARG A 237 -6.89 -0.66 9.59
CA ARG A 237 -7.15 0.78 9.49
C ARG A 237 -6.89 1.51 10.80
N SER A 238 -6.94 0.80 11.93
CA SER A 238 -6.73 1.39 13.24
C SER A 238 -5.28 1.21 13.67
N HIS A 239 -4.67 2.33 14.05
CA HIS A 239 -3.46 2.32 14.86
C HIS A 239 -3.90 2.33 16.32
N ASP A 240 -4.05 1.14 16.89
CA ASP A 240 -4.49 0.94 18.27
C ASP A 240 -3.47 0.06 19.02
N ALA A 241 -3.71 -0.19 20.31
CA ALA A 241 -2.80 -0.98 21.14
C ALA A 241 -2.64 -2.45 20.66
N THR A 242 -3.45 -2.91 19.70
CA THR A 242 -3.44 -4.29 19.19
C THR A 242 -2.83 -4.42 17.79
N HIS A 243 -2.80 -3.34 17.00
CA HIS A 243 -2.28 -3.32 15.63
C HIS A 243 -1.21 -2.23 15.46
N LEU A 244 0.02 -2.67 15.22
CA LEU A 244 1.16 -1.78 14.98
C LEU A 244 1.30 -1.58 13.47
N LEU A 245 1.21 -0.32 13.01
CA LEU A 245 1.33 0.04 11.59
C LEU A 245 2.72 0.55 11.22
N ASP A 246 3.56 0.79 12.22
CA ASP A 246 4.84 1.46 12.09
C ASP A 246 5.99 0.47 12.06
N PHE A 247 6.83 0.61 11.03
CA PHE A 247 7.94 -0.28 10.76
C PHE A 247 9.25 0.48 10.58
N TYR A 248 10.33 -0.14 11.03
CA TYR A 248 11.66 0.17 10.51
C TYR A 248 11.87 -0.56 9.18
N PHE A 249 12.42 0.14 8.20
CA PHE A 249 12.66 -0.39 6.86
C PHE A 249 14.07 0.01 6.40
N GLN A 250 14.99 -0.95 6.44
CA GLN A 250 16.43 -0.68 6.29
C GLN A 250 17.07 -1.55 5.21
N LEU A 251 17.93 -0.94 4.39
CA LEU A 251 18.73 -1.64 3.38
C LEU A 251 19.65 -2.69 4.06
N CYS A 252 19.74 -3.88 3.46
CA CYS A 252 20.69 -4.93 3.88
C CYS A 252 22.12 -4.62 3.45
#